data_AF-A0A7D5RSM4-F1
#
_entry.id   AF-A0A7D5RSM4-F1
#
_cell.length_a   1.000
_cell.length_b   1.000
_cell.length_c   1.000
_cell.angle_alpha   90.00
_cell.angle_beta   90.00
_cell.angle_gamma   90.00
#
_symmetry.space_group_name_H-M   'P 1'
#
loop_
_entity.id
_entity.type
_entity.pdbx_description
1 polymer ?
#
loop_
_entity_poly.entity_id
_entity_poly.type
_entity_poly.pdbx_seq_one_letter_code
_entity_poly.pdbx_strand_id
1 'polypeptide(L)' 'MLQIIVDGEATSEQQEYFKNHMDRCLPCFKSYDLDMAIKQLLKSKCCGGEAPTGLIEQIKSQINQNTPS' A
#
# COMPACT_ATOMS: atom_id res chain seq x y z
N MET A 1 -0.54 -0.23 -15.51
CA MET A 1 -1.63 -0.53 -14.55
C MET A 1 -1.11 -1.26 -13.31
N LEU A 2 -0.21 -2.23 -13.46
CA LEU A 2 0.40 -2.93 -12.33
C LEU A 2 1.01 -1.98 -11.27
N GLN A 3 1.75 -0.98 -11.72
CA GLN A 3 2.46 -0.04 -10.86
C GLN A 3 1.51 0.78 -9.95
N ILE A 4 0.43 1.37 -10.49
CA ILE A 4 -0.56 2.11 -9.68
C ILE A 4 -1.29 1.22 -8.66
N ILE A 5 -1.45 -0.07 -8.95
CA ILE A 5 -2.03 -1.05 -8.03
C ILE A 5 -1.03 -1.34 -6.90
N VAL A 6 0.22 -1.60 -7.26
CA VAL A 6 1.29 -1.86 -6.29
C VAL A 6 1.50 -0.65 -5.40
N ASP A 7 1.48 0.57 -5.95
CA ASP A 7 1.68 1.83 -5.22
C ASP A 7 0.48 2.27 -4.37
N GLY A 8 -0.70 1.69 -4.60
CA GLY A 8 -1.92 2.01 -3.85
C GLY A 8 -2.66 3.25 -4.36
N GLU A 9 -2.32 3.71 -5.56
CA GLU A 9 -2.91 4.88 -6.23
C GLU A 9 -4.09 4.51 -7.14
N ALA A 10 -4.36 3.22 -7.29
CA ALA A 10 -5.46 2.73 -8.12
C ALA A 10 -6.83 2.98 -7.48
N THR A 11 -7.78 3.44 -8.28
CA THR A 11 -9.20 3.55 -7.88
C THR A 11 -9.82 2.17 -7.69
N SER A 12 -10.96 2.10 -6.98
CA SER A 12 -11.67 0.84 -6.75
C SER A 12 -12.03 0.12 -8.06
N GLU A 13 -12.45 0.87 -9.09
CA GLU A 13 -12.75 0.33 -10.42
C GLU A 13 -11.50 -0.28 -11.08
N GLN A 14 -10.36 0.40 -10.99
CA GLN A 14 -9.10 -0.09 -11.53
C GLN A 14 -8.61 -1.35 -10.79
N GLN A 15 -8.81 -1.40 -9.47
CA GLN A 15 -8.50 -2.59 -8.68
C GLN A 15 -9.36 -3.79 -9.09
N GLU A 16 -10.66 -3.58 -9.27
CA GLU A 16 -11.57 -4.65 -9.69
C GLU A 16 -11.25 -5.15 -11.10
N TYR A 17 -10.99 -4.24 -12.05
CA TYR A 17 -10.56 -4.61 -13.40
C TYR A 17 -9.27 -5.43 -13.38
N PHE A 18 -8.27 -4.98 -12.61
CA PHE A 18 -6.99 -5.65 -12.52
C PHE A 18 -7.11 -7.04 -11.89
N LYS A 19 -7.93 -7.19 -10.84
CA LYS A 19 -8.22 -8.48 -10.21
C LYS A 19 -8.85 -9.47 -11.19
N ASN A 20 -9.87 -9.04 -11.92
CA ASN A 20 -10.52 -9.86 -12.95
C ASN A 20 -9.56 -10.25 -14.09
N HIS A 21 -8.59 -9.37 -14.42
CA HIS A 21 -7.57 -9.65 -15.43
C HIS A 21 -6.53 -10.67 -14.95
N MET A 22 -6.11 -10.58 -13.67
CA MET A 22 -5.15 -11.51 -13.08
C MET A 22 -5.63 -12.97 -13.13
N ASP A 23 -6.92 -13.22 -12.90
CA ASP A 23 -7.49 -14.57 -12.97
C ASP A 23 -7.38 -15.22 -14.36
N ARG A 24 -7.20 -14.41 -15.41
CA ARG A 24 -7.15 -14.87 -16.81
C ARG A 24 -5.77 -14.79 -17.44
N CYS A 25 -4.79 -14.16 -16.77
CA CYS A 25 -3.48 -13.86 -17.33
C CYS A 25 -2.34 -14.24 -16.37
N LEU A 26 -1.81 -15.46 -16.54
CA LEU A 26 -0.69 -15.99 -15.76
C LEU A 26 0.60 -15.13 -15.81
N PRO A 27 0.99 -14.53 -16.95
CA PRO A 27 2.13 -13.62 -16.99
C PRO A 27 1.94 -12.39 -16.09
N CYS A 28 0.75 -11.77 -16.11
CA CYS A 28 0.46 -10.61 -15.27
C CYS A 28 0.43 -10.97 -13.78
N PHE A 29 -0.07 -12.16 -13.43
CA PHE A 29 0.01 -12.68 -12.06
C PHE A 29 1.46 -12.78 -11.58
N LYS A 30 2.35 -13.40 -12.39
CA LYS A 30 3.76 -13.57 -12.02
C LYS A 30 4.49 -12.24 -11.84
N SER A 31 4.25 -11.27 -12.71
CA SER A 31 4.83 -9.92 -12.56
C SER A 31 4.34 -9.23 -11.29
N TYR A 32 3.04 -9.30 -10.99
CA TYR A 32 2.48 -8.72 -9.77
C TYR A 32 3.04 -9.35 -8.50
N ASP A 33 3.12 -10.67 -8.47
CA ASP A 33 3.63 -11.41 -7.31
C ASP A 33 5.08 -11.02 -7.00
N LEU A 34 5.92 -10.92 -8.03
CA LEU A 34 7.31 -10.47 -7.89
C LEU A 34 7.40 -9.02 -7.38
N ASP A 35 6.68 -8.09 -8.01
CA ASP A 35 6.72 -6.67 -7.63
C ASP A 35 6.20 -6.46 -6.20
N MET A 36 5.16 -7.19 -5.80
CA MET A 36 4.63 -7.17 -4.45
C MET A 36 5.63 -7.75 -3.44
N ALA A 37 6.31 -8.85 -3.77
CA ALA A 37 7.36 -9.43 -2.94
C ALA A 37 8.52 -8.46 -2.71
N ILE A 38 8.95 -7.75 -3.77
CA ILE A 38 9.98 -6.70 -3.68
C ILE A 38 9.49 -5.56 -2.79
N LYS A 39 8.26 -5.09 -2.97
CA LYS A 39 7.67 -4.03 -2.13
C LYS A 39 7.62 -4.42 -0.66
N GLN A 40 7.24 -5.65 -0.35
CA GLN A 40 7.25 -6.19 1.02
C GLN A 40 8.67 -6.27 1.59
N LEU A 41 9.65 -6.69 0.79
CA LEU A 41 11.04 -6.74 1.20
C LEU A 41 11.58 -5.34 1.53
N LEU A 42 11.33 -4.35 0.68
CA LEU A 42 11.70 -2.95 0.93
C LEU A 42 11.04 -2.41 2.20
N LYS A 43 9.75 -2.71 2.41
CA LYS A 43 9.05 -2.35 3.65
C LYS A 43 9.73 -3.00 4.86
N SER A 44 10.04 -4.29 4.81
CA SER A 44 10.60 -4.97 5.99
C SER A 44 12.07 -4.63 6.29
N LYS A 45 12.89 -4.31 5.27
CA LYS A 45 14.34 -4.16 5.42
C LYS A 45 14.89 -2.74 5.29
N CYS A 46 14.16 -1.84 4.63
CA CYS A 46 14.67 -0.50 4.33
C CYS A 46 13.82 0.61 4.96
N CYS A 47 12.49 0.51 4.86
CA CYS A 47 11.61 1.68 5.07
C CYS A 47 10.38 1.43 5.97
N GLY A 48 10.27 0.30 6.66
CA GLY A 48 9.08 -0.06 7.46
C GLY A 48 9.36 -0.25 8.94
N GLY A 49 10.37 0.43 9.48
CA GLY A 49 10.45 0.66 10.92
C GLY A 49 9.21 1.44 11.40
N GLU A 50 8.85 1.25 12.67
CA GLU A 50 7.80 2.06 13.28
C GLU A 50 8.18 3.54 13.23
N ALA A 51 7.19 4.40 12.99
CA ALA A 51 7.41 5.84 13.07
C ALA A 51 7.91 6.21 14.48
N PRO A 52 8.78 7.22 14.62
CA PRO A 52 9.28 7.63 15.93
C PRO A 52 8.13 7.88 16.91
N THR A 53 8.21 7.32 18.12
CA THR A 53 7.12 7.38 19.12
C THR A 53 6.65 8.81 19.38
N GLY A 54 7.58 9.77 19.49
CA GLY A 54 7.25 11.19 19.68
C GLY A 54 6.41 11.78 18.55
N LEU A 55 6.65 11.38 17.29
CA LEU A 55 5.85 11.82 16.15
C LEU A 55 4.44 11.21 16.22
N ILE A 56 4.33 9.93 16.60
CA ILE A 56 3.04 9.25 16.78
C ILE A 56 2.21 9.96 17.87
N GLU A 57 2.82 10.28 19.01
CA GLU A 57 2.16 10.96 20.12
C GLU A 57 1.70 12.37 19.74
N GLN A 58 2.53 13.14 19.02
CA GLN A 58 2.17 14.46 18.52
C GLN A 58 0.97 14.41 17.56
N ILE A 59 0.97 13.48 16.60
CA ILE A 59 -0.14 13.31 15.67
C ILE A 59 -1.43 12.95 16.43
N LYS A 60 -1.37 11.99 17.36
CA LYS A 60 -2.52 11.60 18.18
C LYS A 60 -3.08 12.77 19.00
N SER A 61 -2.20 13.56 19.62
CA SER A 61 -2.60 14.76 20.35
C SER A 61 -3.31 15.76 19.44
N GLN A 62 -2.77 16.01 18.23
CA GLN A 62 -3.36 16.96 17.29
C GLN A 62 -4.73 16.50 16.78
N ILE A 63 -4.91 15.21 16.50
CA ILE A 63 -6.21 14.65 16.09
C ILE A 63 -7.23 14.84 17.21
N ASN A 64 -6.89 14.47 18.45
CA ASN A 64 -7.80 14.64 19.59
C ASN A 64 -8.18 16.10 19.84
N GLN A 65 -7.28 17.06 19.58
CA GLN A 65 -7.57 18.49 19.74
C GLN A 65 -8.43 19.07 18.61
N ASN A 66 -8.38 18.52 17.40
CA ASN A 66 -9.07 19.06 16.22
C ASN A 66 -10.30 18.25 15.81
N THR A 67 -10.68 17.22 16.58
CA THR A 67 -11.94 16.50 16.35
C THR A 67 -13.02 17.13 17.24
N PRO A 68 -13.93 17.97 16.72
CA PRO A 68 -15.09 18.42 17.48
C PRO A 68 -15.94 17.19 17.84
N SER A 69 -16.28 17.07 19.12
CA SER A 69 -17.24 16.08 19.63
C SER A 69 -18.62 16.24 19.01
#